data_AF-A0A966WB54-F1
#
_entry.id   AF-A0A966WB54-F1
#
_cell.length_a   1.000
_cell.length_b   1.000
_cell.length_c   1.000
_cell.angle_alpha   90.00
_cell.angle_beta   90.00
_cell.angle_gamma   90.00
#
_symmetry.space_group_name_H-M   'P 1'
#
loop_
_entity.id
_entity.type
_entity.pdbx_description
1 polymer ?
#
loop_
_entity_poly.entity_id
_entity_poly.type
_entity_poly.pdbx_seq_one_letter_code
_entity_poly.pdbx_strand_id
1 'polypeptide(L)'
;MTDSIVIRGAREHNLKNINLEIPRDRLVVLTGLSGSGKSSLAFDTIYAEGQRRYVESLSAYARQFLGQMDKPDVDVIEGLSPAISIDQKSASRNPRSTVGTITEVYDYLRLLYARVGIQHCVNDGARLAKQTPEQIVDQVLELKEGTRFQVLAPVVRGRKGEYDSLLADLLAQGFTRVRVDGTVTDIADHQK
;
A
#
# COMPACT_ATOMS: atom_id res chain seq x y z
N MET A 1 16.57 -27.32 17.42
CA MET A 1 15.38 -26.44 17.41
C MET A 1 14.39 -27.04 18.38
N THR A 2 13.62 -26.25 19.13
CA THR A 2 12.57 -26.80 19.98
C THR A 2 11.39 -27.23 19.11
N ASP A 3 10.94 -28.47 19.28
CA ASP A 3 9.84 -29.07 18.50
C ASP A 3 8.45 -28.58 18.97
N SER A 4 8.44 -27.66 19.93
CA SER A 4 7.24 -27.13 20.57
C SER A 4 7.36 -25.62 20.84
N ILE A 5 6.19 -24.98 20.93
CA ILE A 5 6.00 -23.63 21.46
C ILE A 5 5.66 -23.79 22.94
N VAL A 6 6.51 -23.26 23.81
CA VAL A 6 6.36 -23.37 25.26
C VAL A 6 5.86 -22.04 25.79
N ILE A 7 4.73 -22.05 26.48
CA ILE A 7 4.13 -20.86 27.10
C ILE A 7 4.10 -21.08 28.61
N ARG A 8 4.65 -20.12 29.35
CA ARG A 8 4.66 -20.14 30.81
C ARG A 8 3.99 -18.89 31.36
N GLY A 9 3.09 -19.11 32.31
CA GLY A 9 2.41 -18.08 33.08
C GLY A 9 1.56 -17.12 32.26
N ALA A 10 0.80 -17.61 31.28
CA ALA A 10 -0.12 -16.73 30.54
C ALA A 10 -1.31 -16.30 31.41
N ARG A 11 -1.52 -14.99 31.50
CA ARG A 11 -2.50 -14.32 32.37
C ARG A 11 -3.38 -13.29 31.64
N GLU A 12 -3.20 -13.17 30.33
CA GLU A 12 -4.00 -12.26 29.50
C GLU A 12 -5.51 -12.44 29.71
N HIS A 13 -6.21 -11.33 29.98
CA HIS A 13 -7.63 -11.29 30.33
C HIS A 13 -8.04 -12.23 31.49
N ASN A 14 -8.67 -13.37 31.17
CA ASN A 14 -9.21 -14.30 32.16
C ASN A 14 -8.37 -15.58 32.31
N LEU A 15 -7.21 -15.65 31.64
CA LEU A 15 -6.27 -16.75 31.81
C LEU A 15 -5.74 -16.79 33.24
N LYS A 16 -5.64 -18.00 33.80
CA LYS A 16 -5.30 -18.22 35.22
C LYS A 16 -3.88 -18.73 35.38
N ASN A 17 -2.91 -17.93 34.92
CA ASN A 17 -1.48 -18.25 35.01
C ASN A 17 -1.15 -19.63 34.40
N ILE A 18 -1.62 -19.87 33.18
CA ILE A 18 -1.56 -21.19 32.56
C ILE A 18 -0.19 -21.46 31.94
N ASN A 19 0.24 -22.73 32.02
CA ASN A 19 1.42 -23.24 31.33
C ASN A 19 0.97 -24.27 30.30
N LEU A 20 1.48 -24.19 29.08
CA LEU A 20 1.14 -25.14 28.03
C LEU A 20 2.27 -25.30 27.02
N GLU A 21 2.24 -26.43 26.33
CA GLU A 21 3.18 -26.76 25.27
C GLU A 21 2.40 -27.12 24.01
N ILE A 22 2.67 -26.42 22.91
CA ILE A 22 2.01 -26.61 21.62
C ILE A 22 3.01 -27.25 20.66
N PRO A 23 2.71 -28.41 20.05
CA PRO A 23 3.61 -29.01 19.07
C PRO A 23 3.73 -28.11 17.82
N ARG A 24 4.96 -27.89 17.36
CA ARG A 24 5.22 -27.14 16.11
C ARG A 24 4.92 -28.00 14.89
N ASP A 25 4.71 -27.33 13.77
CA ASP A 25 4.47 -27.96 12.45
C ASP A 25 3.28 -28.92 12.43
N ARG A 26 2.30 -28.66 13.29
CA ARG A 26 1.03 -29.38 13.39
C ARG A 26 -0.14 -28.42 13.29
N LEU A 27 -1.26 -28.93 12.79
CA LEU A 27 -2.54 -28.26 12.91
C LEU A 27 -3.06 -28.43 14.34
N VAL A 28 -3.03 -27.35 15.11
CA VAL A 28 -3.50 -27.34 16.50
C VAL A 28 -4.83 -26.60 16.59
N VAL A 29 -5.81 -27.23 17.22
CA VAL A 29 -7.16 -26.67 17.38
C VAL A 29 -7.41 -26.36 18.86
N LEU A 30 -7.67 -25.09 19.17
CA LEU A 30 -8.13 -24.68 20.49
C LEU A 30 -9.66 -24.75 20.56
N THR A 31 -10.18 -25.48 21.54
CA THR A 31 -11.62 -25.69 21.73
C THR A 31 -12.05 -25.44 23.17
N GLY A 32 -13.35 -25.23 23.39
CA GLY A 32 -13.93 -24.91 24.70
C GLY A 32 -15.10 -23.92 24.62
N LEU A 33 -15.83 -23.78 25.74
CA LEU A 33 -17.01 -22.91 25.86
C LEU A 33 -16.73 -21.45 25.49
N SER A 34 -17.74 -20.71 25.05
CA SER A 34 -17.59 -19.25 24.83
C SER A 34 -17.08 -18.56 26.09
N GLY A 35 -16.14 -17.63 25.95
CA GLY A 35 -15.49 -16.96 27.09
C GLY A 35 -14.45 -17.78 27.85
N SER A 36 -14.12 -19.00 27.43
CA SER A 36 -13.12 -19.84 28.13
C SER A 36 -11.65 -19.38 28.03
N GLY A 37 -11.37 -18.22 27.42
CA GLY A 37 -10.01 -17.70 27.23
C GLY A 37 -9.29 -18.18 25.95
N LYS A 38 -9.97 -18.85 25.01
CA LYS A 38 -9.37 -19.29 23.74
C LYS A 38 -8.78 -18.14 22.94
N SER A 39 -9.55 -17.07 22.76
CA SER A 39 -9.10 -15.89 22.01
C SER A 39 -7.98 -15.16 22.74
N SER A 40 -8.08 -15.07 24.07
CA SER A 40 -7.04 -14.49 24.93
C SER A 40 -5.71 -15.22 24.78
N LEU A 41 -5.74 -16.55 24.72
CA LEU A 41 -4.53 -17.33 24.48
C LEU A 41 -4.04 -17.21 23.02
N ALA A 42 -4.92 -17.37 22.04
CA ALA A 42 -4.54 -17.44 20.62
C ALA A 42 -4.12 -16.09 20.04
N PHE A 43 -4.96 -15.07 20.21
CA PHE A 43 -4.81 -13.76 19.59
C PHE A 43 -4.07 -12.80 20.51
N ASP A 44 -4.53 -12.65 21.75
CA ASP A 44 -4.05 -11.61 22.65
C ASP A 44 -2.71 -11.99 23.31
N THR A 45 -2.37 -13.29 23.36
CA THR A 45 -1.08 -13.79 23.89
C THR A 45 -0.14 -14.26 22.76
N ILE A 46 -0.44 -15.37 22.09
CA ILE A 46 0.48 -16.02 21.13
C ILE A 46 0.72 -15.16 19.91
N TYR A 47 -0.35 -14.72 19.24
CA TYR A 47 -0.24 -13.90 18.03
C TYR A 47 0.36 -12.53 18.33
N ALA A 48 -0.11 -11.85 19.38
CA ALA A 48 0.41 -10.55 19.79
C ALA A 48 1.92 -10.60 20.05
N GLU A 49 2.39 -11.60 20.80
CA GLU A 49 3.82 -11.77 21.09
C GLU A 49 4.62 -12.15 19.84
N GLY A 50 4.07 -13.00 18.96
CA GLY A 50 4.71 -13.43 17.72
C GLY A 50 4.87 -12.27 16.73
N GLN A 51 3.85 -11.43 16.60
CA GLN A 51 3.89 -10.21 15.80
C GLN A 51 4.89 -9.21 16.42
N ARG A 52 4.81 -8.94 17.72
CA ARG A 52 5.70 -7.98 18.41
C ARG A 52 7.17 -8.33 18.18
N ARG A 53 7.57 -9.58 18.48
CA ARG A 53 8.97 -10.03 18.31
C ARG A 53 9.46 -9.91 16.87
N TYR A 54 8.60 -10.19 15.90
CA TYR A 54 8.95 -10.05 14.49
C TYR A 54 9.16 -8.58 14.10
N VAL A 55 8.24 -7.69 14.46
CA VAL A 55 8.36 -6.26 14.11
C VAL A 55 9.53 -5.59 14.85
N GLU A 56 9.84 -6.01 16.08
CA GLU A 56 11.03 -5.54 16.83
C GLU A 56 12.35 -5.86 16.11
N SER A 57 12.37 -6.89 15.27
CA SER A 57 13.55 -7.26 14.47
C SER A 57 13.73 -6.42 13.19
N LEU A 58 12.71 -5.69 12.75
CA LEU A 58 12.73 -5.00 11.45
C LEU A 58 13.57 -3.73 11.44
N SER A 59 13.47 -2.88 12.47
CA SER A 59 14.32 -1.69 12.58
C SER A 59 14.45 -1.19 14.02
N ALA A 60 15.56 -0.50 14.30
CA ALA A 60 15.75 0.18 15.60
C ALA A 60 14.69 1.26 15.86
N TYR A 61 14.21 1.93 14.79
CA TYR A 61 13.12 2.89 14.86
C TYR A 61 11.78 2.21 15.21
N ALA A 62 11.44 1.09 14.56
CA ALA A 62 10.22 0.34 14.85
C ALA A 62 10.15 -0.11 16.32
N ARG A 63 11.29 -0.49 16.92
CA ARG A 63 11.38 -0.82 18.34
C ARG A 63 10.94 0.33 19.27
N GLN A 64 11.21 1.59 18.91
CA GLN A 64 10.78 2.74 19.72
C GLN A 64 9.26 2.87 19.76
N PHE A 65 8.56 2.57 18.67
CA PHE A 65 7.10 2.63 18.60
C PHE A 65 6.43 1.41 19.25
N LEU A 66 7.02 0.22 19.11
CA LEU A 66 6.49 -1.00 19.71
C LEU A 66 6.65 -1.05 21.23
N GLY A 67 7.66 -0.36 21.78
CA GLY A 67 7.82 -0.24 23.23
C GLY A 67 6.64 0.46 23.94
N GLN A 68 5.80 1.17 23.19
CA GLN A 68 4.56 1.80 23.69
C GLN A 68 3.32 0.88 23.58
N MET A 69 3.43 -0.26 22.91
CA MET A 69 2.33 -1.23 22.85
C MET A 69 2.28 -2.06 24.13
N ASP A 70 1.08 -2.32 24.62
CA ASP A 70 0.88 -3.21 25.76
C ASP A 70 1.44 -4.59 25.43
N LYS A 71 2.37 -5.05 26.25
CA LYS A 71 2.92 -6.40 26.15
C LYS A 71 1.90 -7.38 26.74
N PRO A 72 1.66 -8.54 26.10
CA PRO A 72 0.81 -9.55 26.68
C PRO A 72 1.31 -9.97 28.07
N ASP A 73 0.39 -10.21 29.00
CA ASP A 73 0.73 -10.66 30.35
C ASP A 73 1.06 -12.17 30.32
N VAL A 74 2.35 -12.46 30.11
CA VAL A 74 2.93 -13.80 30.06
C VAL A 74 4.36 -13.76 30.59
N ASP A 75 4.79 -14.79 31.32
CA ASP A 75 6.16 -14.83 31.85
C ASP A 75 7.18 -15.10 30.74
N VAL A 76 6.97 -16.18 30.00
CA VAL A 76 7.88 -16.63 28.94
C VAL A 76 7.10 -17.31 27.83
N ILE A 77 7.44 -16.97 26.59
CA ILE A 77 7.10 -17.78 25.41
C ILE A 77 8.37 -18.12 24.65
N GLU A 78 8.60 -19.42 24.41
CA GLU A 78 9.76 -19.94 23.66
C GLU A 78 9.30 -20.72 22.43
N GLY A 79 10.16 -20.80 21.41
CA GLY A 79 9.87 -21.53 20.18
C GLY A 79 8.84 -20.86 19.26
N LEU A 80 8.49 -19.59 19.51
CA LEU A 80 7.47 -18.85 18.75
C LEU A 80 7.99 -18.40 17.37
N SER A 81 7.25 -18.75 16.31
CA SER A 81 7.47 -18.22 14.96
C SER A 81 6.85 -16.81 14.81
N PRO A 82 7.27 -16.02 13.79
CA PRO A 82 6.45 -14.90 13.33
C PRO A 82 5.01 -15.35 13.09
N ALA A 83 4.05 -14.63 13.68
CA ALA A 83 2.66 -15.03 13.68
C ALA A 83 1.82 -14.14 12.75
N ILE A 84 0.84 -14.75 12.06
CA ILE A 84 -0.13 -14.06 11.21
C ILE A 84 -1.52 -14.43 11.74
N SER A 85 -2.34 -13.40 11.99
CA SER A 85 -3.74 -13.59 12.36
C SER A 85 -4.60 -13.57 11.11
N ILE A 86 -5.48 -14.57 11.01
CA ILE A 86 -6.54 -14.62 10.02
C ILE A 86 -7.85 -14.66 10.81
N ASP A 87 -8.47 -13.50 10.99
CA ASP A 87 -9.74 -13.35 11.68
C ASP A 87 -10.84 -12.87 10.73
N GLN A 88 -12.08 -12.89 11.21
CA GLN A 88 -13.24 -12.40 10.45
C GLN A 88 -13.48 -10.90 10.64
N LYS A 89 -12.52 -10.11 11.15
CA LYS A 89 -12.72 -8.66 11.29
C LYS A 89 -12.93 -8.09 9.89
N SER A 90 -14.06 -7.42 9.72
CA SER A 90 -14.52 -6.98 8.40
C SER A 90 -13.45 -6.14 7.70
N ALA A 91 -13.12 -6.52 6.46
CA ALA A 91 -12.25 -5.75 5.60
C ALA A 91 -12.73 -4.29 5.50
N SER A 92 -11.78 -3.38 5.30
CA SER A 92 -12.02 -1.95 5.12
C SER A 92 -13.17 -1.71 4.13
N ARG A 93 -14.21 -0.98 4.56
CA ARG A 93 -15.40 -0.63 3.75
C ARG A 93 -15.13 0.51 2.78
N ASN A 94 -13.93 0.58 2.20
CA ASN A 94 -13.61 1.60 1.22
C ASN A 94 -14.38 1.29 -0.08
N PRO A 95 -15.24 2.19 -0.59
CA PRO A 95 -16.03 1.95 -1.80
C PRO A 95 -15.19 1.74 -3.07
N ARG A 96 -13.89 2.11 -3.04
CA ARG A 96 -12.94 1.83 -4.14
C ARG A 96 -12.24 0.47 -4.02
N SER A 97 -12.49 -0.27 -2.93
CA SER A 97 -11.95 -1.60 -2.72
C SER A 97 -12.88 -2.66 -3.30
N THR A 98 -12.30 -3.59 -4.03
CA THR A 98 -12.98 -4.74 -4.62
C THR A 98 -12.21 -6.02 -4.28
N VAL A 99 -12.79 -7.19 -4.56
CA VAL A 99 -12.08 -8.47 -4.41
C VAL A 99 -10.77 -8.47 -5.21
N GLY A 100 -10.78 -7.90 -6.42
CA GLY A 100 -9.59 -7.83 -7.27
C GLY A 100 -8.48 -6.94 -6.70
N THR A 101 -8.80 -5.87 -5.97
CA THR A 101 -7.79 -5.02 -5.32
C THR A 101 -7.28 -5.62 -4.02
N ILE A 102 -8.13 -6.34 -3.27
CA ILE A 102 -7.72 -7.01 -2.01
C ILE A 102 -6.78 -8.19 -2.29
N THR A 103 -7.05 -8.92 -3.38
CA THR A 103 -6.25 -10.08 -3.79
C THR A 103 -5.08 -9.71 -4.71
N GLU A 104 -4.89 -8.42 -5.01
CA GLU A 104 -3.91 -7.88 -5.98
C GLU A 104 -4.07 -8.39 -7.43
N VAL A 105 -5.05 -9.26 -7.70
CA VAL A 105 -5.36 -9.77 -9.06
C VAL A 105 -5.60 -8.63 -10.05
N TYR A 106 -6.27 -7.56 -9.61
CA TYR A 106 -6.50 -6.38 -10.45
C TYR A 106 -5.20 -5.69 -10.88
N ASP A 107 -4.17 -5.69 -10.02
CA ASP A 107 -2.87 -5.10 -10.38
C ASP A 107 -2.13 -5.94 -11.42
N TYR A 108 -2.23 -7.27 -11.34
CA TYR A 108 -1.76 -8.16 -12.41
C TYR A 108 -2.53 -7.96 -13.72
N LEU A 109 -3.85 -7.79 -13.65
CA LEU A 109 -4.66 -7.49 -14.84
C LEU A 109 -4.24 -6.15 -15.47
N ARG A 110 -4.00 -5.10 -14.66
CA ARG A 110 -3.51 -3.82 -15.18
C ARG A 110 -2.19 -3.98 -15.92
N LEU A 111 -1.26 -4.76 -15.38
CA LEU A 111 0.01 -5.04 -16.04
C LEU A 111 -0.20 -5.83 -17.34
N LEU A 112 -1.06 -6.86 -17.32
CA LEU A 112 -1.39 -7.64 -18.50
C LEU A 112 -1.95 -6.76 -19.62
N TYR A 113 -2.99 -5.98 -19.36
CA TYR A 113 -3.60 -5.09 -20.34
C TYR A 113 -2.65 -3.98 -20.80
N ALA A 114 -1.78 -3.46 -19.93
CA ALA A 114 -0.78 -2.47 -20.33
C ALA A 114 0.30 -3.04 -21.26
N ARG A 115 0.64 -4.34 -21.12
CA ARG A 115 1.71 -4.98 -21.89
C ARG A 115 1.25 -5.58 -23.21
N VAL A 116 0.08 -6.22 -23.23
CA VAL A 116 -0.41 -6.96 -24.41
C VAL A 116 -1.79 -6.51 -24.90
N GLY A 117 -2.43 -5.57 -24.19
CA GLY A 117 -3.73 -5.04 -24.62
C GLY A 117 -3.62 -4.25 -25.91
N ILE A 118 -4.42 -4.64 -26.91
CA ILE A 118 -4.56 -3.89 -28.15
C ILE A 118 -5.55 -2.75 -27.88
N GLN A 119 -5.11 -1.52 -28.15
CA GLN A 119 -5.92 -0.32 -27.90
C GLN A 119 -6.81 -0.01 -29.10
N HIS A 120 -8.06 0.35 -28.84
CA HIS A 120 -9.06 0.70 -29.84
C HIS A 120 -9.71 2.05 -29.51
N CYS A 121 -10.10 2.79 -30.54
CA CYS A 121 -10.90 4.00 -30.41
C CYS A 121 -12.34 3.66 -30.00
N VAL A 122 -12.92 4.45 -29.10
CA VAL A 122 -14.26 4.20 -28.54
C VAL A 122 -15.38 4.56 -29.54
N ASN A 123 -15.14 5.48 -30.47
CA ASN A 123 -16.16 5.98 -31.39
C ASN A 123 -16.33 5.10 -32.63
N ASP A 124 -15.23 4.56 -33.18
CA ASP A 124 -15.21 3.83 -34.45
C ASP A 124 -14.62 2.42 -34.35
N GLY A 125 -14.08 2.01 -33.20
CA GLY A 125 -13.46 0.71 -32.99
C GLY A 125 -12.11 0.50 -33.68
N ALA A 126 -11.58 1.52 -34.37
CA ALA A 126 -10.32 1.43 -35.08
C ALA A 126 -9.16 1.19 -34.11
N ARG A 127 -8.17 0.40 -34.53
CA ARG A 127 -6.97 0.15 -33.74
C ARG A 127 -6.16 1.44 -33.61
N LEU A 128 -5.81 1.82 -32.38
CA LEU A 128 -4.99 3.00 -32.13
C LEU A 128 -3.57 2.79 -32.66
N ALA A 129 -3.07 3.80 -33.36
CA ALA A 129 -1.73 3.87 -33.92
C ALA A 129 -1.01 5.13 -33.43
N LYS A 130 0.32 5.15 -33.54
CA LYS A 130 1.10 6.35 -33.21
C LYS A 130 0.79 7.43 -34.24
N GLN A 131 0.55 8.65 -33.76
CA GLN A 131 0.44 9.84 -34.60
C GLN A 131 1.81 10.51 -34.72
N THR A 132 2.06 11.10 -35.89
CA THR A 132 3.23 11.96 -36.15
C THR A 132 2.96 13.39 -35.64
N PRO A 133 4.00 14.17 -35.33
CA PRO A 133 3.84 15.58 -34.97
C PRO A 133 3.08 16.39 -36.02
N GLU A 134 3.34 16.13 -37.30
CA GLU A 134 2.67 16.80 -38.43
C GLU A 134 1.17 16.51 -38.42
N GLN A 135 0.77 15.24 -38.25
CA GLN A 135 -0.64 14.86 -38.12
C GLN A 135 -1.34 15.55 -36.95
N ILE A 136 -0.64 15.83 -35.85
CA ILE A 136 -1.20 16.58 -34.71
C ILE A 136 -1.38 18.05 -35.09
N VAL A 137 -0.43 18.66 -35.81
CA VAL A 137 -0.54 20.04 -36.29
C VAL A 137 -1.70 20.18 -37.29
N ASP A 138 -1.82 19.26 -38.23
CA ASP A 138 -2.90 19.22 -39.21
C ASP A 138 -4.27 19.20 -38.51
N GLN A 139 -4.44 18.35 -37.49
CA GLN A 139 -5.66 18.29 -36.68
C GLN A 139 -5.97 19.60 -35.93
N VAL A 140 -4.94 20.33 -35.49
CA VAL A 140 -5.13 21.64 -34.84
C VAL A 140 -5.53 22.70 -35.87
N LEU A 141 -5.01 22.64 -37.10
CA LEU A 141 -5.37 23.55 -38.19
C LEU A 141 -6.79 23.34 -38.72
N GLU A 142 -7.38 22.16 -38.50
CA GLU A 142 -8.80 21.88 -38.80
C GLU A 142 -9.78 22.58 -37.84
N LEU A 143 -9.30 23.16 -36.74
CA LEU A 143 -10.15 23.91 -35.82
C LEU A 143 -10.69 25.19 -36.48
N LYS A 144 -11.91 25.58 -36.12
CA LYS A 144 -12.55 26.79 -36.67
C LYS A 144 -11.71 28.03 -36.37
N GLU A 145 -11.63 28.93 -37.35
CA GLU A 145 -10.97 30.21 -37.16
C GLU A 145 -11.57 30.98 -35.97
N GLY A 146 -10.70 31.58 -35.16
CA GLY A 146 -11.08 32.25 -33.91
C GLY A 146 -11.22 31.33 -32.69
N THR A 147 -11.01 30.01 -32.83
CA THR A 147 -10.98 29.09 -31.68
C THR A 147 -9.83 29.45 -30.73
N ARG A 148 -10.16 29.74 -29.47
CA ARG A 148 -9.18 30.05 -28.43
C ARG A 148 -8.87 28.81 -27.61
N PHE A 149 -7.60 28.45 -27.51
CA PHE A 149 -7.11 27.36 -26.66
C PHE A 149 -5.76 27.72 -26.04
N GLN A 150 -5.37 26.97 -25.01
CA GLN A 150 -4.06 27.09 -24.38
C GLN A 150 -3.22 25.88 -24.78
N VAL A 151 -2.01 26.13 -25.28
CA VAL A 151 -1.02 25.07 -25.51
C VAL A 151 -0.32 24.78 -24.20
N LEU A 152 -0.46 23.55 -23.72
CA LEU A 152 0.16 23.08 -22.49
C LEU A 152 1.08 21.90 -22.79
N ALA A 153 2.29 21.94 -22.25
CA ALA A 153 3.24 20.83 -22.31
C ALA A 153 3.30 20.13 -20.94
N PRO A 154 2.66 18.96 -20.77
CA PRO A 154 2.73 18.20 -19.51
C PRO A 154 4.08 17.48 -19.38
N VAL A 155 5.11 18.24 -19.03
CA VAL A 155 6.51 17.80 -18.89
C VAL A 155 6.69 16.75 -17.78
N VAL A 156 5.93 16.87 -16.69
CA VAL A 156 5.90 15.90 -15.59
C VAL A 156 4.51 15.31 -15.48
N ARG A 157 4.42 13.96 -15.44
CA ARG A 157 3.14 13.24 -15.30
C ARG A 157 3.25 12.20 -14.19
N GLY A 158 2.60 12.46 -13.05
CA GLY A 158 2.44 11.48 -11.97
C GLY A 158 3.75 11.00 -11.31
N ARG A 159 4.85 11.74 -11.46
CA ARG A 159 6.15 11.42 -10.84
C ARG A 159 6.40 12.34 -9.66
N LYS A 160 6.70 11.76 -8.50
CA LYS A 160 7.12 12.50 -7.32
C LYS A 160 8.58 12.93 -7.46
N GLY A 161 8.92 14.14 -7.05
CA GLY A 161 10.26 14.69 -7.08
C GLY A 161 10.28 16.19 -6.84
N GLU A 162 11.45 16.72 -6.52
CA GLU A 162 11.75 18.15 -6.55
C GLU A 162 12.20 18.51 -7.98
N TYR A 163 11.71 19.63 -8.51
CA TYR A 163 11.88 20.00 -9.92
C TYR A 163 12.55 21.37 -10.10
N ASP A 164 13.34 21.82 -9.13
CA ASP A 164 13.95 23.16 -9.12
C ASP A 164 14.83 23.40 -10.36
N SER A 165 15.62 22.40 -10.76
CA SER A 165 16.45 22.47 -11.98
C SER A 165 15.61 22.58 -13.25
N LEU A 166 14.53 21.79 -13.35
CA LEU A 166 13.60 21.85 -14.48
C LEU A 166 12.92 23.23 -14.58
N LEU A 167 12.52 23.80 -13.45
CA LEU A 167 11.91 25.13 -13.41
C LEU A 167 12.92 26.22 -13.82
N ALA A 168 14.17 26.12 -13.37
CA ALA A 168 15.24 27.04 -13.78
C ALA A 168 15.52 26.95 -15.30
N ASP A 169 15.57 25.74 -15.86
CA ASP A 169 15.78 25.52 -17.30
C ASP A 169 14.61 26.09 -18.13
N LEU A 170 13.36 25.91 -17.68
CA LEU A 170 12.18 26.47 -18.33
C LEU A 170 12.17 28.00 -18.29
N LEU A 171 12.59 28.60 -17.17
CA LEU A 171 12.74 30.05 -17.06
C LEU A 171 13.82 30.56 -18.02
N ALA A 172 14.96 29.86 -18.11
CA ALA A 172 16.04 30.20 -19.03
C ALA A 172 15.61 30.11 -20.52
N GLN A 173 14.66 29.23 -20.83
CA GLN A 173 14.02 29.13 -22.15
C GLN A 173 12.93 30.20 -22.40
N GLY A 174 12.64 31.05 -21.41
CA GLY A 174 11.70 32.17 -21.54
C GLY A 174 10.25 31.84 -21.19
N PHE A 175 9.98 30.65 -20.62
CA PHE A 175 8.66 30.36 -20.07
C PHE A 175 8.47 31.13 -18.76
N THR A 176 7.27 31.70 -18.56
CA THR A 176 6.94 32.47 -17.34
C THR A 176 5.89 31.81 -16.47
N ARG A 177 5.03 30.95 -17.04
CA ARG A 177 3.90 30.32 -16.32
C ARG A 177 4.01 28.82 -16.34
N VAL A 178 3.80 28.20 -15.17
CA VAL A 178 3.71 26.76 -15.00
C VAL A 178 2.42 26.37 -14.31
N ARG A 179 1.92 25.16 -14.60
CA ARG A 179 0.78 24.57 -13.89
C ARG A 179 1.27 23.42 -13.02
N VAL A 180 1.40 23.68 -11.72
CA VAL A 180 1.86 22.70 -10.71
C VAL A 180 0.65 22.30 -9.86
N ASP A 181 0.41 20.99 -9.75
CA ASP A 181 -0.72 20.40 -9.01
C ASP A 181 -2.09 21.03 -9.31
N GLY A 182 -2.28 21.42 -10.59
CA GLY A 182 -3.52 22.03 -11.09
C GLY A 182 -3.59 23.55 -10.99
N THR A 183 -2.63 24.20 -10.32
CA THR A 183 -2.61 25.64 -10.08
C THR A 183 -1.62 26.32 -11.03
N VAL A 184 -2.07 27.37 -11.73
CA VAL A 184 -1.19 28.17 -12.59
C VAL A 184 -0.47 29.20 -11.73
N THR A 185 0.85 29.19 -11.77
CA THR A 185 1.74 30.06 -10.97
C THR A 185 2.85 30.60 -11.86
N ASP A 186 3.46 31.71 -11.46
CA ASP A 186 4.66 32.21 -12.12
C ASP A 186 5.84 31.31 -11.74
N ILE A 187 6.77 31.07 -12.68
CA ILE A 187 7.97 30.27 -12.39
C ILE A 187 8.86 31.00 -11.35
N ALA A 188 8.86 32.34 -11.35
CA ALA A 188 9.63 33.12 -10.40
C ALA A 188 9.22 32.90 -8.94
N ASP A 189 7.94 32.58 -8.67
CA ASP A 189 7.41 32.34 -7.33
C ASP A 189 7.97 31.05 -6.68
N HIS A 190 8.58 30.16 -7.48
CA HIS A 190 9.14 28.88 -7.04
C HIS A 190 10.67 28.88 -6.93
N GLN A 191 11.33 30.01 -7.19
CA GLN A 191 12.76 30.14 -6.93
C GLN A 191 12.99 30.41 -5.43
N LYS A 192 13.76 29.53 -4.78
CA LYS A 192 14.35 29.81 -3.46
C LYS A 192 15.54 30.76 -3.57
#